data_AF-A0A3B9P200-F1
#
_entry.id   AF-A0A3B9P200-F1
#
_cell.length_a   1.000
_cell.length_b   1.000
_cell.length_c   1.000
_cell.angle_alpha   90.00
_cell.angle_beta   90.00
_cell.angle_gamma   90.00
#
_symmetry.space_group_name_H-M   'P 1'
#
loop_
_entity.id
_entity.type
_entity.pdbx_description
1 polymer ?
#
loop_
_entity_poly.entity_id
_entity_poly.type
_entity_poly.pdbx_seq_one_letter_code
_entity_poly.pdbx_strand_id
1 'polypeptide(L)'
;MQDLGYALVQVMHNFGAVAVVGGAVFMWYMAPQPTLMQRRFAWLIGFGWGMQALSGMAFGAISYYYYGKFPDIHGIAVAALAVKMLCAVSGLAMVALYLRYAHGWADRQRYMAWQILVALGATALTAAAFLRWFS
;
A
#
# COMPACT_ATOMS: atom_id res chain seq x y z
N MET A 1 -14.45 9.23 21.61
CA MET A 1 -13.05 9.49 21.18
C MET A 1 -12.48 8.34 20.36
N GLN A 2 -12.74 7.07 20.70
CA GLN A 2 -12.34 5.90 19.92
C GLN A 2 -12.84 5.95 18.47
N ASP A 3 -14.12 6.26 18.25
CA ASP A 3 -14.72 6.26 16.90
C ASP A 3 -14.11 7.30 15.96
N LEU A 4 -13.77 8.48 16.51
CA LEU A 4 -13.09 9.52 15.74
C LEU A 4 -11.66 9.08 15.35
N GLY A 5 -10.92 8.46 16.28
CA GLY A 5 -9.59 7.92 16.01
C GLY A 5 -9.62 6.84 14.93
N TYR A 6 -10.54 5.87 15.04
CA TYR A 6 -10.75 4.85 14.01
C TYR A 6 -11.14 5.46 12.66
N ALA A 7 -12.04 6.45 12.64
CA ALA A 7 -12.45 7.10 11.40
C ALA A 7 -11.28 7.82 10.70
N LEU A 8 -10.45 8.56 11.45
CA LEU A 8 -9.26 9.22 10.88
C LEU A 8 -8.27 8.21 10.30
N VAL A 9 -8.00 7.11 11.03
CA VAL A 9 -7.13 6.04 10.52
C VAL A 9 -7.72 5.41 9.25
N GLN A 10 -9.04 5.20 9.20
CA GLN A 10 -9.71 4.68 7.99
C GLN A 10 -9.59 5.65 6.80
N VAL A 11 -9.74 6.96 7.02
CA VAL A 11 -9.53 7.97 5.96
C VAL A 11 -8.11 7.84 5.41
N MET A 12 -7.10 7.86 6.27
CA MET A 12 -5.70 7.71 5.85
C MET A 12 -5.45 6.39 5.10
N HIS A 13 -6.02 5.29 5.59
CA HIS A 13 -5.90 3.97 4.95
C HIS A 13 -6.53 3.95 3.56
N ASN A 14 -7.75 4.48 3.41
CA ASN A 14 -8.47 4.46 2.14
C ASN A 14 -7.80 5.36 1.09
N PHE A 15 -7.38 6.57 1.46
CA PHE A 15 -6.66 7.44 0.54
C PHE A 15 -5.26 6.89 0.20
N GLY A 16 -4.58 6.25 1.16
CA GLY A 16 -3.34 5.53 0.91
C GLY A 16 -3.52 4.40 -0.13
N ALA A 17 -4.59 3.62 -0.01
CA ALA A 17 -4.92 2.57 -0.98
C ALA A 17 -5.22 3.13 -2.38
N VAL A 18 -5.96 4.25 -2.47
CA VAL A 18 -6.21 4.95 -3.75
C VAL A 18 -4.90 5.42 -4.37
N ALA A 19 -4.01 6.03 -3.58
CA ALA A 19 -2.70 6.48 -4.07
C ALA A 19 -1.86 5.32 -4.61
N VAL A 20 -1.84 4.19 -3.90
CA VAL A 20 -1.09 2.99 -4.31
C VAL A 20 -1.63 2.39 -5.60
N VAL A 21 -2.92 2.06 -5.64
CA VAL A 21 -3.50 1.30 -6.77
C VAL A 21 -3.87 2.22 -7.92
N GLY A 22 -4.62 3.29 -7.63
CA GLY A 22 -5.03 4.25 -8.66
C GLY A 22 -3.82 4.94 -9.29
N GLY A 23 -2.83 5.34 -8.50
CA GLY A 23 -1.59 5.92 -9.01
C GLY A 23 -0.80 4.97 -9.89
N ALA A 24 -0.66 3.70 -9.48
CA ALA A 24 0.06 2.71 -10.26
C ALA A 24 -0.69 2.35 -11.56
N VAL A 25 -2.01 2.18 -11.51
CA VAL A 25 -2.85 1.90 -12.70
C VAL A 25 -2.79 3.06 -13.69
N PHE A 26 -2.89 4.30 -13.20
CA PHE A 26 -2.77 5.50 -14.03
C PHE A 26 -1.41 5.53 -14.76
N MET A 27 -0.33 5.34 -14.02
CA MET A 27 1.01 5.35 -14.63
C MET A 27 1.26 4.18 -15.58
N TRP A 28 0.67 3.03 -15.31
CA TRP A 28 0.75 1.87 -16.18
C TRP A 28 -0.06 2.06 -17.47
N TYR A 29 -1.28 2.60 -17.39
CA TYR A 29 -2.18 2.77 -18.53
C TYR A 29 -1.75 3.90 -19.47
N MET A 30 -1.33 5.05 -18.94
CA MET A 30 -0.96 6.20 -19.77
C MET A 30 0.52 6.25 -20.18
N ALA A 31 1.26 5.14 -20.11
CA ALA A 31 2.64 5.12 -20.58
C ALA A 31 2.71 5.30 -22.12
N PRO A 32 3.62 6.14 -22.67
CA PRO A 32 4.73 6.81 -21.99
C PRO A 32 4.39 8.21 -21.45
N GLN A 33 4.86 8.51 -20.25
CA GLN A 33 4.71 9.80 -19.58
C GLN A 33 6.06 10.50 -19.36
N PRO A 34 6.10 11.84 -19.22
CA PRO A 34 7.32 12.56 -18.86
C PRO A 34 7.95 12.03 -17.57
N THR A 35 9.28 12.00 -17.52
CA THR A 35 10.07 11.48 -16.37
C THR A 35 9.73 12.20 -15.06
N LEU A 36 9.44 13.50 -15.11
CA LEU A 36 9.01 14.27 -13.93
C LEU A 36 7.67 13.75 -13.38
N MET A 37 6.71 13.43 -14.25
CA MET A 37 5.41 12.92 -13.80
C MET A 37 5.52 11.51 -13.23
N GLN A 38 6.31 10.65 -13.87
CA GLN A 38 6.66 9.33 -13.34
C GLN A 38 7.24 9.42 -11.92
N ARG A 39 8.18 10.35 -11.68
CA ARG A 39 8.80 10.55 -10.37
C ARG A 39 7.81 11.07 -9.32
N ARG A 40 6.91 12.00 -9.70
CA ARG A 40 5.87 12.51 -8.79
C ARG A 40 4.90 11.39 -8.36
N PHE A 41 4.47 10.57 -9.31
CA PHE A 41 3.60 9.42 -9.00
C PHE A 41 4.32 8.34 -8.18
N ALA A 42 5.61 8.08 -8.44
CA ALA A 42 6.39 7.18 -7.60
C ALA A 42 6.44 7.68 -6.14
N TRP A 43 6.66 8.97 -5.91
CA TRP A 43 6.56 9.55 -4.56
C TRP A 43 5.16 9.43 -3.97
N LEU A 44 4.10 9.75 -4.73
CA LEU A 44 2.71 9.62 -4.28
C LEU A 44 2.39 8.17 -3.82
N ILE A 45 2.77 7.18 -4.63
CA ILE A 45 2.59 5.75 -4.32
C ILE A 45 3.44 5.36 -3.10
N GLY A 46 4.66 5.87 -2.99
CA GLY A 46 5.52 5.67 -1.81
C GLY A 46 4.88 6.19 -0.53
N PHE A 47 4.34 7.42 -0.55
CA PHE A 47 3.56 7.96 0.55
C PHE A 47 2.31 7.12 0.85
N GLY A 48 1.61 6.65 -0.19
CA GLY A 48 0.46 5.76 -0.04
C GLY A 48 0.80 4.46 0.67
N TRP A 49 1.89 3.79 0.30
CA TRP A 49 2.37 2.60 0.99
C TRP A 49 2.79 2.90 2.43
N GLY A 50 3.46 4.04 2.67
CA GLY A 50 3.79 4.50 4.02
C GLY A 50 2.55 4.71 4.88
N MET A 51 1.51 5.36 4.35
CA MET A 51 0.22 5.54 5.02
C MET A 51 -0.46 4.20 5.32
N GLN A 52 -0.41 3.23 4.40
CA GLN A 52 -0.95 1.88 4.61
C GLN A 52 -0.27 1.17 5.78
N ALA A 53 1.06 1.27 5.89
CA ALA A 53 1.82 0.67 6.98
C ALA A 53 1.52 1.36 8.32
N LEU A 54 1.57 2.69 8.36
CA LEU A 54 1.32 3.49 9.56
C LEU A 54 -0.11 3.31 10.08
N SER A 55 -1.10 3.39 9.21
CA SER A 55 -2.51 3.19 9.59
C SER A 55 -2.79 1.75 10.04
N GLY A 56 -2.16 0.75 9.41
CA GLY A 56 -2.23 -0.65 9.86
C GLY A 56 -1.70 -0.83 11.28
N MET A 57 -0.54 -0.23 11.60
CA MET A 57 0.01 -0.24 12.95
C MET A 57 -0.88 0.53 13.93
N ALA A 58 -1.45 1.67 13.51
CA ALA A 58 -2.35 2.47 14.34
C ALA A 58 -3.61 1.69 14.71
N PHE A 59 -4.20 0.89 13.82
CA PHE A 59 -5.33 0.02 14.16
C PHE A 59 -4.97 -1.00 15.26
N GLY A 60 -3.79 -1.62 15.18
CA GLY A 60 -3.30 -2.53 16.21
C GLY A 60 -3.06 -1.81 17.55
N ALA A 61 -2.45 -0.63 17.51
CA ALA A 61 -2.15 0.17 18.70
C ALA A 61 -3.43 0.69 19.39
N ILE A 62 -4.40 1.20 18.63
CA ILE A 62 -5.70 1.64 19.17
C ILE A 62 -6.42 0.43 19.80
N SER A 63 -6.44 -0.73 19.14
CA SER A 63 -7.03 -1.94 19.72
C SER A 63 -6.38 -2.32 21.05
N TYR A 64 -5.06 -2.30 21.10
CA TYR A 64 -4.33 -2.63 22.32
C TYR A 64 -4.62 -1.64 23.45
N TYR A 65 -4.62 -0.33 23.14
CA TYR A 65 -4.87 0.73 24.12
C TYR A 65 -6.27 0.66 24.74
N TYR A 66 -7.32 0.39 23.93
CA TYR A 66 -8.71 0.37 24.42
C TYR A 66 -9.16 -0.99 24.96
N TYR A 67 -8.68 -2.11 24.40
CA TYR A 67 -9.14 -3.46 24.76
C TYR A 67 -8.11 -4.27 25.56
N GLY A 68 -6.89 -3.75 25.79
CA GLY A 68 -5.82 -4.46 26.48
C GLY A 68 -5.23 -5.65 25.71
N LYS A 69 -5.69 -5.88 24.48
CA LYS A 69 -5.24 -6.95 23.60
C LYS A 69 -5.16 -6.49 22.15
N PHE A 70 -4.24 -7.08 21.41
CA PHE A 70 -4.20 -6.91 19.96
C PHE A 70 -5.48 -7.50 19.31
N PRO A 71 -5.80 -7.10 18.07
CA PRO A 71 -6.93 -7.66 17.35
C PRO A 71 -6.83 -9.19 17.29
N ASP A 72 -7.95 -9.86 17.44
CA ASP A 72 -8.02 -11.32 17.60
C ASP A 72 -7.91 -12.04 16.24
N ILE A 73 -6.74 -11.95 15.62
CA ILE A 73 -6.48 -12.41 14.26
C ILE A 73 -6.02 -13.87 14.29
N HIS A 74 -6.82 -14.77 13.71
CA HIS A 74 -6.52 -16.20 13.69
C HIS A 74 -6.63 -16.82 12.29
N GLY A 75 -5.93 -17.94 12.09
CA GLY A 75 -6.02 -18.76 10.89
C GLY A 75 -5.73 -17.98 9.60
N ILE A 76 -6.69 -17.97 8.69
CA ILE A 76 -6.57 -17.35 7.36
C ILE A 76 -6.31 -15.83 7.45
N ALA A 77 -6.82 -15.17 8.50
CA ALA A 77 -6.62 -13.75 8.71
C ALA A 77 -5.14 -13.40 8.93
N VAL A 78 -4.38 -14.27 9.62
CA VAL A 78 -2.93 -14.08 9.82
C VAL A 78 -2.17 -14.19 8.50
N ALA A 79 -2.52 -15.18 7.68
CA ALA A 79 -1.93 -15.33 6.35
C ALA A 79 -2.23 -14.12 5.45
N ALA A 80 -3.48 -13.63 5.46
CA ALA A 80 -3.87 -12.44 4.73
C ALA A 80 -3.11 -11.18 5.19
N LEU A 81 -2.92 -11.02 6.51
CA LEU A 81 -2.12 -9.94 7.05
C LEU A 81 -0.65 -10.03 6.60
N ALA A 82 -0.06 -11.22 6.65
CA ALA A 82 1.32 -11.45 6.21
C ALA A 82 1.51 -11.12 4.73
N VAL A 83 0.60 -11.57 3.85
CA VAL A 83 0.61 -11.23 2.43
C VAL A 83 0.52 -9.72 2.23
N LYS A 84 -0.39 -9.05 2.94
CA LYS A 84 -0.53 -7.59 2.86
C LYS A 84 0.75 -6.85 3.29
N MET A 85 1.42 -7.32 4.34
CA MET A 85 2.70 -6.77 4.79
C MET A 85 3.81 -6.97 3.77
N LEU A 86 3.92 -8.18 3.19
CA LEU A 86 4.89 -8.46 2.13
C LEU A 86 4.68 -7.59 0.89
N CYS A 87 3.42 -7.35 0.51
CA CYS A 87 3.09 -6.43 -0.56
C CYS A 87 3.51 -4.99 -0.23
N ALA A 88 3.27 -4.52 1.00
CA ALA A 88 3.66 -3.18 1.41
C ALA A 88 5.19 -2.97 1.42
N VAL A 89 5.94 -3.93 1.95
CA VAL A 89 7.42 -3.90 1.94
C VAL A 89 7.94 -3.94 0.51
N SER A 90 7.44 -4.85 -0.32
CA SER A 90 7.85 -4.97 -1.72
C SER A 90 7.49 -3.73 -2.53
N GLY A 91 6.33 -3.13 -2.26
CA GLY A 91 5.86 -1.90 -2.90
C GLY A 91 6.74 -0.70 -2.56
N LEU A 92 7.08 -0.52 -1.28
CA LEU A 92 8.03 0.51 -0.84
C LEU A 92 9.42 0.29 -1.45
N ALA A 93 9.91 -0.94 -1.46
CA ALA A 93 11.20 -1.29 -2.05
C ALA A 93 11.20 -0.97 -3.56
N MET A 94 10.16 -1.37 -4.30
CA MET A 94 10.04 -1.09 -5.73
C MET A 94 9.99 0.42 -6.01
N VAL A 95 9.24 1.19 -5.22
CA VAL A 95 9.22 2.67 -5.33
C VAL A 95 10.62 3.25 -5.09
N ALA A 96 11.32 2.81 -4.05
CA ALA A 96 12.66 3.29 -3.74
C ALA A 96 13.67 2.97 -4.85
N LEU A 97 13.61 1.74 -5.39
CA LEU A 97 14.41 1.32 -6.54
C LEU A 97 14.10 2.16 -7.77
N TYR A 98 12.82 2.40 -8.05
CA TYR A 98 12.38 3.23 -9.16
C TYR A 98 12.91 4.66 -9.03
N LEU A 99 12.70 5.31 -7.88
CA LEU A 99 13.15 6.69 -7.64
C LEU A 99 14.68 6.84 -7.74
N ARG A 100 15.44 5.81 -7.37
CA ARG A 100 16.91 5.85 -7.36
C ARG A 100 17.52 5.50 -8.71
N TYR A 101 16.96 4.54 -9.43
CA TYR A 101 17.63 3.91 -10.58
C TYR A 101 16.87 4.02 -11.90
N ALA A 102 15.60 4.46 -11.92
CA ALA A 102 14.79 4.44 -13.15
C ALA A 102 15.38 5.30 -14.29
N HIS A 103 16.21 6.31 -13.99
CA HIS A 103 16.87 7.11 -15.04
C HIS A 103 17.72 6.24 -15.99
N GLY A 104 18.38 5.19 -15.47
CA GLY A 104 19.20 4.27 -16.27
C GLY A 104 18.43 3.07 -16.84
N TRP A 105 17.13 2.95 -16.57
CA TRP A 105 16.33 1.82 -17.00
C TRP A 105 15.79 2.00 -18.42
N ALA A 106 15.70 0.90 -19.15
CA ALA A 106 14.97 0.84 -20.41
C ALA A 106 13.46 1.05 -20.17
N ASP A 107 12.74 1.52 -21.18
CA ASP A 107 11.29 1.78 -21.06
C ASP A 107 10.50 0.53 -20.67
N ARG A 108 10.92 -0.65 -21.16
CA ARG A 108 10.33 -1.94 -20.74
C ARG A 108 10.44 -2.17 -19.25
N GLN A 109 11.59 -1.87 -18.64
CA GLN A 109 11.81 -2.05 -17.20
C GLN A 109 10.96 -1.08 -16.38
N ARG A 110 10.86 0.18 -16.81
CA ARG A 110 9.99 1.19 -16.17
C ARG A 110 8.53 0.77 -16.24
N TYR A 111 8.08 0.26 -17.39
CA TYR A 111 6.74 -0.25 -17.58
C TYR A 111 6.44 -1.45 -16.67
N MET A 112 7.35 -2.42 -16.60
CA MET A 112 7.22 -3.59 -15.71
C MET A 112 7.18 -3.19 -14.23
N ALA A 113 7.93 -2.16 -13.82
CA ALA A 113 7.87 -1.67 -12.45
C ALA A 113 6.48 -1.14 -12.08
N TRP A 114 5.82 -0.42 -12.99
CA TRP A 114 4.43 0.01 -12.79
C TRP A 114 3.46 -1.17 -12.73
N GLN A 115 3.62 -2.17 -13.60
CA GLN A 115 2.83 -3.41 -13.54
C GLN A 115 2.99 -4.14 -12.21
N ILE A 116 4.21 -4.25 -11.70
CA ILE A 116 4.49 -4.87 -10.40
C ILE A 116 3.80 -4.07 -9.29
N LEU A 117 3.87 -2.74 -9.31
CA LEU A 117 3.18 -1.91 -8.33
C LEU A 117 1.65 -2.08 -8.38
N VAL A 118 1.06 -2.21 -9.57
CA VAL A 118 -0.37 -2.55 -9.73
C VAL A 118 -0.68 -3.90 -9.10
N ALA A 119 0.11 -4.93 -9.42
CA ALA A 119 -0.10 -6.28 -8.91
C ALA A 119 0.00 -6.30 -7.37
N LEU A 120 1.06 -5.72 -6.80
CA LEU A 120 1.25 -5.61 -5.35
C LEU A 120 0.10 -4.87 -4.67
N GLY A 121 -0.35 -3.76 -5.26
CA GLY A 121 -1.46 -2.96 -4.75
C GLY A 121 -2.78 -3.73 -4.76
N ALA A 122 -3.09 -4.40 -5.87
CA ALA A 122 -4.28 -5.23 -6.01
C ALA A 122 -4.27 -6.41 -5.02
N THR A 123 -3.15 -7.14 -4.95
CA THR A 123 -3.00 -8.25 -3.99
C THR A 123 -3.14 -7.77 -2.55
N ALA A 124 -2.58 -6.61 -2.19
CA ALA A 124 -2.71 -6.04 -0.84
C ALA A 124 -4.17 -5.66 -0.51
N LEU A 125 -4.92 -5.11 -1.47
CA LEU A 125 -6.35 -4.80 -1.31
C LEU A 125 -7.19 -6.06 -1.14
N THR A 126 -6.95 -7.08 -1.97
CA THR A 126 -7.62 -8.37 -1.85
C THR A 126 -7.32 -8.99 -0.49
N ALA A 127 -6.05 -9.05 -0.08
CA ALA A 127 -5.66 -9.54 1.24
C ALA A 127 -6.33 -8.74 2.36
N ALA A 128 -6.45 -7.41 2.23
CA ALA A 128 -7.16 -6.58 3.19
C ALA A 128 -8.67 -6.88 3.27
N ALA A 129 -9.31 -7.26 2.16
CA ALA A 129 -10.70 -7.67 2.16
C ALA A 129 -10.89 -9.00 2.90
N PHE A 130 -10.04 -10.00 2.62
CA PHE A 130 -10.05 -11.28 3.31
C PHE A 130 -9.74 -11.14 4.80
N LEU A 131 -8.77 -10.29 5.15
CA LEU A 131 -8.45 -9.98 6.53
C LEU A 131 -9.69 -9.50 7.29
N ARG A 132 -10.45 -8.54 6.72
CA ARG A 132 -11.68 -8.01 7.34
C ARG A 132 -12.82 -9.02 7.42
N TRP A 133 -12.85 -10.00 6.52
CA TRP A 133 -13.87 -11.05 6.55
C TRP A 133 -13.63 -12.08 7.66
N PHE A 134 -12.37 -12.35 7.99
CA PHE A 134 -11.96 -13.36 8.97
C PHE A 134 -11.51 -12.80 10.32
N SER A 135 -11.50 -11.48 10.50
CA SER A 135 -11.19 -10.77 11.76
C SER A 135 -12.47 -10.30 12.45
#